data_AF-A0A2V7GA18-F1
#
_entry.id   AF-A0A2V7GA18-F1
#
_cell.length_a   1.000
_cell.length_b   1.000
_cell.length_c   1.000
_cell.angle_alpha   90.00
_cell.angle_beta   90.00
_cell.angle_gamma   90.00
#
_symmetry.space_group_name_H-M   'P 1'
#
loop_
_entity.id
_entity.type
_entity.pdbx_description
1 polymer ?
#
loop_
_entity_poly.entity_id
_entity_poly.type
_entity_poly.pdbx_seq_one_letter_code
_entity_poly.pdbx_strand_id
1 'polypeptide(L)'
;MKGYTSRDVAKLLGLTVAQVRGFARDGFLTPGRGPRGELLFSFQDLVILRTAKGLVAARIPTRRIRRALRRLRTELPRGRSLAELRITAEDDRIVVSDGESTWSPESDQMQLDFAISDLATRAAPMARRAARAARLVEQDLSAQDWYDLGLELEVAAPIEARDAYRRALELDAHHADAHVNLGRLLHEQGLVEEAERHYRL
;
A
#
# COMPACT_ATOMS: atom_id res chain seq x y z
N MET A 1 15.99 -26.60 13.36
CA MET A 1 16.21 -25.14 13.42
C MET A 1 16.16 -24.69 14.87
N LYS A 2 17.11 -23.88 15.36
CA LYS A 2 17.05 -23.32 16.73
C LYS A 2 15.93 -22.26 16.76
N GLY A 3 14.97 -22.40 17.69
CA GLY A 3 13.89 -21.44 17.86
C GLY A 3 14.32 -20.22 18.68
N TYR A 4 13.58 -19.12 18.55
CA TYR A 4 13.78 -17.88 19.29
C TYR A 4 13.14 -18.00 20.68
N THR A 5 13.84 -17.62 21.74
CA THR A 5 13.23 -17.59 23.09
C THR A 5 12.25 -16.43 23.23
N SER A 6 11.39 -16.43 24.25
CA SER A 6 10.53 -15.27 24.53
C SER A 6 11.29 -13.96 24.69
N ARG A 7 12.55 -14.00 25.17
CA ARG A 7 13.41 -12.81 25.31
C ARG A 7 13.92 -12.32 23.96
N ASP A 8 14.34 -13.24 23.09
CA ASP A 8 14.81 -12.89 21.74
C ASP A 8 13.68 -12.23 20.96
N VAL A 9 12.49 -12.82 21.00
CA VAL A 9 11.29 -12.29 20.33
C VAL A 9 10.91 -10.91 20.88
N ALA A 10 10.91 -10.74 22.20
CA ALA A 10 10.65 -9.47 22.86
C ALA A 10 11.61 -8.37 22.35
N LYS A 11 12.90 -8.68 22.27
CA LYS A 11 13.92 -7.75 21.74
C LYS A 11 13.71 -7.45 20.25
N LEU A 12 13.51 -8.47 19.42
CA LEU A 12 13.38 -8.33 17.96
C LEU A 12 12.13 -7.56 17.54
N LEU A 13 11.02 -7.73 18.26
CA LEU A 13 9.75 -7.12 17.91
C LEU A 13 9.44 -5.87 18.73
N GLY A 14 10.30 -5.48 19.68
CA GLY A 14 10.03 -4.39 20.62
C GLY A 14 8.75 -4.64 21.41
N LEU A 15 8.62 -5.84 21.97
CA LEU A 15 7.53 -6.27 22.83
C LEU A 15 8.06 -6.58 24.24
N THR A 16 7.21 -6.58 25.26
CA THR A 16 7.59 -7.15 26.55
C THR A 16 7.51 -8.67 26.51
N VAL A 17 8.31 -9.35 27.33
CA VAL A 17 8.23 -10.82 27.49
C VAL A 17 6.83 -11.26 27.94
N ALA A 18 6.13 -10.44 28.72
CA ALA A 18 4.75 -10.69 29.13
C ALA A 18 3.79 -10.64 27.95
N GLN A 19 3.92 -9.67 27.05
CA GLN A 19 3.13 -9.60 25.81
C GLN A 19 3.37 -10.83 24.93
N VAL A 20 4.64 -11.21 24.69
CA VAL A 20 4.99 -12.40 23.90
C VAL A 20 4.37 -13.67 24.50
N ARG A 21 4.49 -13.86 25.82
CA ARG A 21 3.88 -15.01 26.53
C ARG A 21 2.36 -14.95 26.54
N GLY A 22 1.76 -13.76 26.58
CA GLY A 22 0.33 -13.55 26.44
C GLY A 22 -0.17 -14.11 25.12
N PHE A 23 0.42 -13.66 24.01
CA PHE A 23 0.10 -14.18 22.68
C PHE A 23 0.31 -15.70 22.55
N ALA A 24 1.33 -16.27 23.20
CA ALA A 24 1.50 -17.73 23.22
C ALA A 24 0.39 -18.45 24.02
N ARG A 25 0.05 -17.95 25.21
CA ARG A 25 -0.98 -18.54 26.10
C ARG A 25 -2.36 -18.53 25.46
N ASP A 26 -2.61 -17.50 24.66
CA ASP A 26 -3.89 -17.24 24.03
C ASP A 26 -4.19 -18.15 22.83
N GLY A 27 -3.28 -19.08 22.49
CA GLY A 27 -3.46 -20.12 21.48
C GLY A 27 -3.25 -19.65 20.04
N PHE A 28 -2.71 -18.44 19.84
CA PHE A 28 -2.38 -17.90 18.53
C PHE A 28 -1.17 -18.57 17.89
N LEU A 29 -0.27 -19.05 18.73
CA LEU A 29 1.02 -19.62 18.36
C LEU A 29 1.12 -20.98 19.01
N THR A 30 1.81 -21.90 18.35
CA THR A 30 2.17 -23.20 18.92
C THR A 30 3.69 -23.30 19.00
N PRO A 31 4.34 -22.45 19.83
CA PRO A 31 5.79 -22.49 19.97
C PRO A 31 6.21 -23.85 20.53
N GLY A 32 7.34 -24.34 20.03
CA GLY A 32 7.99 -25.52 20.59
C GLY A 32 8.47 -25.27 22.02
N ARG A 33 8.93 -26.34 22.67
CA ARG A 33 9.58 -26.24 23.98
C ARG A 33 11.05 -26.62 23.88
N GLY A 34 11.90 -25.83 24.52
CA GLY A 34 13.31 -26.14 24.66
C GLY A 34 13.59 -27.14 25.78
N PRO A 35 14.87 -27.54 25.95
CA PRO A 35 15.28 -28.55 26.92
C PRO A 35 14.93 -28.21 28.37
N ARG A 36 14.75 -26.92 28.70
CA ARG A 36 14.40 -26.45 30.06
C ARG A 36 12.92 -26.01 30.14
N GLY A 37 12.11 -26.41 29.16
CA GLY A 37 10.69 -26.07 29.08
C GLY A 37 10.40 -24.63 28.65
N GLU A 38 11.42 -23.88 28.22
CA GLU A 38 11.25 -22.53 27.67
C GLU A 38 10.51 -22.54 26.33
N LEU A 39 9.71 -21.51 26.06
CA LEU A 39 9.03 -21.37 24.77
C LEU A 39 10.04 -21.00 23.68
N LEU A 40 10.04 -21.78 22.61
CA LEU A 40 10.85 -21.59 21.40
C LEU A 40 9.94 -21.28 20.21
N PHE A 41 10.03 -20.06 19.72
CA PHE A 41 9.25 -19.55 18.60
C PHE A 41 9.98 -19.80 17.28
N SER A 42 9.26 -20.23 16.27
CA SER A 42 9.72 -20.31 14.88
C SER A 42 9.70 -18.93 14.22
N PHE A 43 10.37 -18.77 13.08
CA PHE A 43 10.28 -17.53 12.30
C PHE A 43 8.83 -17.20 11.90
N GLN A 44 8.02 -18.21 11.59
CA GLN A 44 6.60 -18.05 11.27
C GLN A 44 5.83 -17.46 12.46
N ASP A 45 6.14 -17.89 13.69
CA ASP A 45 5.54 -17.31 14.90
C ASP A 45 5.91 -15.83 15.06
N LEU A 46 7.14 -15.43 14.68
CA LEU A 46 7.57 -14.03 14.75
C LEU A 46 6.79 -13.14 13.76
N VAL A 47 6.50 -13.64 12.55
CA VAL A 47 5.69 -12.90 11.57
C VAL A 47 4.28 -12.68 12.12
N ILE A 48 3.65 -13.73 12.66
CA ILE A 48 2.32 -13.64 13.27
C ILE A 48 2.32 -12.68 14.48
N LEU A 49 3.35 -12.73 15.32
CA LEU A 49 3.49 -11.83 16.48
C LEU A 49 3.65 -10.36 16.08
N ARG A 50 4.39 -10.08 15.00
CA ARG A 50 4.53 -8.72 14.47
C ARG A 50 3.17 -8.18 14.01
N THR A 51 2.41 -9.00 13.30
CA THR A 51 1.05 -8.67 12.88
C THR A 51 0.14 -8.40 14.07
N ALA A 52 0.09 -9.33 15.04
CA ALA A 52 -0.74 -9.18 16.23
C ALA A 52 -0.39 -7.92 17.03
N LYS A 53 0.90 -7.57 17.12
CA LYS A 53 1.35 -6.31 17.72
C LYS A 53 0.77 -5.10 17.00
N GLY A 54 0.84 -5.06 15.66
CA GLY A 54 0.31 -3.95 14.86
C GLY A 54 -1.19 -3.75 15.08
N LEU A 55 -1.96 -4.85 15.08
CA LEU A 55 -3.41 -4.81 15.31
C LEU A 55 -3.78 -4.33 16.72
N VAL A 56 -3.03 -4.75 17.75
CA VAL A 56 -3.23 -4.25 19.12
C VAL A 56 -2.89 -2.76 19.21
N ALA A 57 -1.83 -2.29 18.54
CA ALA A 57 -1.47 -0.88 18.49
C ALA A 57 -2.55 -0.03 17.80
N ALA A 58 -3.24 -0.59 16.80
CA ALA A 58 -4.41 -0.02 16.15
C ALA A 58 -5.71 -0.14 16.99
N ARG A 59 -5.60 -0.48 18.28
CA ARG A 59 -6.72 -0.59 19.24
C ARG A 59 -7.76 -1.68 18.93
N ILE A 60 -7.45 -2.63 18.04
CA ILE A 60 -8.33 -3.76 17.80
C ILE A 60 -8.33 -4.69 19.04
N PRO A 61 -9.51 -5.06 19.59
CA PRO A 61 -9.59 -5.92 20.76
C PRO A 61 -8.93 -7.28 20.54
N THR A 62 -8.13 -7.77 21.49
CA THR A 62 -7.38 -9.03 21.35
C THR A 62 -8.28 -10.24 21.04
N ARG A 63 -9.50 -10.28 21.58
CA ARG A 63 -10.49 -11.32 21.28
C ARG A 63 -10.90 -11.34 19.80
N ARG A 64 -10.99 -10.16 19.19
CA ARG A 64 -11.35 -9.96 17.79
C ARG A 64 -10.23 -10.43 16.88
N ILE A 65 -8.99 -10.04 17.20
CA ILE A 65 -7.76 -10.56 16.56
C ILE A 65 -7.70 -12.10 16.63
N ARG A 66 -8.03 -12.71 17.79
CA ARG A 66 -8.08 -14.19 17.95
C ARG A 66 -9.08 -14.84 17.02
N ARG A 67 -10.25 -14.23 16.84
CA ARG A 67 -11.29 -14.79 16.00
C ARG A 67 -10.86 -14.74 14.53
N ALA A 68 -10.37 -13.60 14.08
CA ALA A 68 -9.90 -13.41 12.70
C ALA A 68 -8.76 -14.36 12.33
N LEU A 69 -7.68 -14.41 13.13
CA LEU A 69 -6.52 -15.27 12.84
C LEU A 69 -6.87 -16.77 12.85
N ARG A 70 -7.76 -17.21 13.76
CA ARG A 70 -8.22 -18.60 13.77
C ARG A 70 -9.01 -18.96 12.52
N ARG A 71 -9.89 -18.06 12.07
CA ARG A 71 -10.70 -18.24 10.87
C ARG A 71 -9.84 -18.30 9.61
N LEU A 72 -8.91 -17.37 9.46
CA LEU A 72 -7.96 -17.37 8.35
C LEU A 72 -7.15 -18.66 8.29
N ARG A 73 -6.69 -19.18 9.44
CA ARG A 73 -5.95 -20.45 9.47
C ARG A 73 -6.80 -21.65 9.00
N THR A 74 -8.12 -21.62 9.20
CA THR A 74 -9.02 -22.68 8.75
C THR A 74 -9.43 -22.54 7.29
N GLU A 75 -9.44 -21.32 6.74
CA GLU A 75 -9.85 -21.02 5.37
C GLU A 75 -8.68 -21.10 4.37
N LEU A 76 -7.44 -20.94 4.84
CA LEU A 76 -6.27 -21.00 3.98
C LEU A 76 -6.10 -22.37 3.31
N PRO A 77 -5.88 -22.42 1.97
CA PRO A 77 -5.55 -23.65 1.26
C PRO A 77 -4.34 -24.36 1.88
N ARG A 78 -4.33 -25.70 1.81
CA ARG A 78 -3.22 -26.51 2.34
C ARG A 78 -1.89 -26.05 1.74
N GLY A 79 -0.96 -25.64 2.61
CA GLY A 79 0.37 -25.17 2.23
C GLY A 79 0.56 -23.64 2.28
N ARG A 80 -0.51 -22.85 2.32
CA ARG A 80 -0.43 -21.39 2.52
C ARG A 80 -0.29 -21.07 4.02
N SER A 81 0.62 -20.17 4.34
CA SER A 81 0.86 -19.70 5.71
C SER A 81 0.15 -18.37 5.98
N LEU A 82 -0.33 -18.16 7.21
CA LEU A 82 -0.74 -16.83 7.68
C LEU A 82 0.35 -15.75 7.51
N ALA A 83 1.62 -16.16 7.45
CA ALA A 83 2.75 -15.26 7.24
C ALA A 83 2.81 -14.69 5.81
N GLU A 84 2.13 -15.30 4.84
CA GLU A 84 2.04 -14.80 3.46
C GLU A 84 0.95 -13.74 3.30
N LEU A 85 0.02 -13.66 4.25
CA LEU A 85 -1.05 -12.68 4.23
C LEU A 85 -0.57 -11.34 4.79
N ARG A 86 -0.91 -10.26 4.10
CA ARG A 86 -0.83 -8.91 4.66
C ARG A 86 -2.08 -8.66 5.49
N ILE A 87 -1.93 -8.58 6.80
CA ILE A 87 -3.03 -8.34 7.73
C ILE A 87 -2.80 -6.99 8.39
N THR A 88 -3.71 -6.05 8.16
CA THR A 88 -3.65 -4.67 8.63
C THR A 88 -4.93 -4.32 9.41
N ALA A 89 -4.90 -3.17 10.08
CA ALA A 89 -6.08 -2.56 10.65
C ALA A 89 -6.43 -1.31 9.84
N GLU A 90 -7.66 -1.25 9.34
CA GLU A 90 -8.26 -0.04 8.77
C GLU A 90 -9.36 0.41 9.74
N ASP A 91 -9.17 1.58 10.35
CA ASP A 91 -10.01 2.09 11.44
C ASP A 91 -10.15 1.09 12.60
N ASP A 92 -11.33 0.48 12.76
CA ASP A 92 -11.62 -0.57 13.73
C ASP A 92 -11.94 -1.90 13.04
N ARG A 93 -11.33 -2.18 11.88
CA ARG A 93 -11.54 -3.42 11.13
C ARG A 93 -10.22 -4.07 10.80
N ILE A 94 -10.20 -5.40 10.87
CA ILE A 94 -9.08 -6.18 10.40
C ILE A 94 -9.28 -6.39 8.90
N VAL A 95 -8.27 -6.04 8.12
CA VAL A 95 -8.26 -6.21 6.67
C VAL A 95 -7.13 -7.16 6.30
N VAL A 96 -7.40 -8.06 5.36
CA VAL A 96 -6.48 -9.11 4.94
C VAL A 96 -6.31 -9.01 3.43
N SER A 97 -5.08 -9.11 2.95
CA SER A 97 -4.77 -9.17 1.53
C SER A 97 -3.75 -10.28 1.25
N ASP A 98 -3.95 -11.00 0.15
CA ASP A 98 -3.02 -12.01 -0.38
C ASP A 98 -2.20 -11.49 -1.58
N GLY A 99 -2.36 -10.21 -1.93
CA GLY A 99 -1.72 -9.55 -3.07
C GLY A 99 -2.62 -9.44 -4.30
N GLU A 100 -3.63 -10.29 -4.44
CA GLU A 100 -4.62 -10.24 -5.54
C GLU A 100 -5.96 -9.70 -5.06
N SER A 101 -6.37 -10.12 -3.86
CA SER A 101 -7.64 -9.77 -3.25
C SER A 101 -7.44 -9.17 -1.87
N THR A 102 -8.37 -8.30 -1.46
CA THR A 102 -8.43 -7.73 -0.12
C THR A 102 -9.82 -8.01 0.47
N TRP A 103 -9.90 -8.46 1.72
CA TRP A 103 -11.17 -8.83 2.36
C TRP A 103 -11.17 -8.64 3.88
N SER A 104 -12.38 -8.60 4.44
CA SER A 104 -12.61 -8.66 5.88
C SER A 104 -12.72 -10.13 6.34
N PRO A 105 -11.85 -10.63 7.23
CA PRO A 105 -11.92 -11.99 7.75
C PRO A 105 -13.09 -12.20 8.71
N GLU A 106 -13.86 -11.15 9.04
CA GLU A 106 -14.98 -11.25 9.97
C GLU A 106 -16.31 -11.46 9.28
N SER A 107 -16.45 -10.89 8.08
CA SER A 107 -17.66 -10.95 7.27
C SER A 107 -17.49 -11.75 5.98
N ASP A 108 -16.26 -12.19 5.65
CA ASP A 108 -15.87 -12.72 4.32
C ASP A 108 -16.19 -11.76 3.17
N GLN A 109 -16.39 -10.48 3.50
CA GLN A 109 -16.71 -9.48 2.52
C GLN A 109 -15.43 -9.04 1.82
N MET A 110 -15.39 -9.26 0.50
CA MET A 110 -14.38 -8.70 -0.38
C MET A 110 -14.44 -7.17 -0.33
N GLN A 111 -13.28 -6.56 -0.14
CA GLN A 111 -13.08 -5.13 -0.18
C GLN A 111 -12.52 -4.76 -1.55
N LEU A 112 -13.31 -4.04 -2.32
CA LEU A 112 -12.83 -3.42 -3.55
C LEU A 112 -12.00 -2.20 -3.15
N ASP A 113 -10.73 -2.23 -3.51
CA ASP A 113 -9.85 -1.08 -3.36
C ASP A 113 -10.13 -0.11 -4.52
N PHE A 114 -11.07 0.82 -4.29
CA PHE A 114 -11.37 1.88 -5.23
C PHE A 114 -10.40 3.06 -5.12
N ALA A 115 -9.39 2.99 -4.23
CA ALA A 115 -8.43 4.06 -4.10
C ALA A 115 -7.49 4.05 -5.30
N ILE A 116 -7.73 4.95 -6.24
CA ILE A 116 -6.87 5.27 -7.39
C ILE A 116 -5.40 5.48 -6.94
N SER A 117 -5.18 5.86 -5.68
CA SER A 117 -3.87 6.06 -5.05
C SER A 117 -2.97 4.81 -5.00
N ASP A 118 -3.49 3.58 -4.93
CA ASP A 118 -2.62 2.39 -4.94
C ASP A 118 -2.17 2.07 -6.38
N LEU A 119 -3.06 2.26 -7.36
CA LEU A 119 -2.74 2.14 -8.79
C LEU A 119 -1.71 3.20 -9.21
N ALA A 120 -1.90 4.45 -8.77
CA ALA A 120 -0.97 5.57 -8.91
C ALA A 120 0.45 5.21 -8.46
N THR A 121 0.55 4.64 -7.25
CA THR A 121 1.84 4.30 -6.62
C THR A 121 2.57 3.23 -7.40
N ARG A 122 1.84 2.22 -7.92
CA ARG A 122 2.43 1.14 -8.73
C ARG A 122 2.80 1.61 -10.14
N ALA A 123 2.02 2.51 -10.74
CA ALA A 123 2.25 3.04 -12.08
C ALA A 123 3.34 4.13 -12.14
N ALA A 124 3.57 4.84 -11.02
CA ALA A 124 4.47 6.00 -11.01
C ALA A 124 5.90 5.77 -11.51
N PRO A 125 6.57 4.64 -11.18
CA PRO A 125 7.91 4.37 -11.69
C PRO A 125 7.94 4.13 -13.21
N MET A 126 6.86 3.59 -13.78
CA MET A 126 6.75 3.35 -15.22
C MET A 126 6.49 4.66 -15.96
N ALA A 127 5.53 5.46 -15.49
CA ALA A 127 5.23 6.78 -16.04
C ALA A 127 6.47 7.70 -16.04
N ARG A 128 7.24 7.74 -14.93
CA ARG A 128 8.48 8.53 -14.86
C ARG A 128 9.56 8.05 -15.84
N ARG A 129 9.63 6.76 -16.14
CA ARG A 129 10.56 6.22 -17.15
C ARG A 129 10.12 6.61 -18.56
N ALA A 130 8.83 6.54 -18.85
CA ALA A 130 8.26 7.00 -20.12
C ALA A 130 8.56 8.48 -20.33
N ALA A 131 8.31 9.33 -19.33
CA ALA A 131 8.67 10.75 -19.36
C ALA A 131 10.15 11.02 -19.60
N ARG A 132 11.03 10.26 -18.94
CA ARG A 132 12.48 10.40 -19.15
C ARG A 132 12.90 9.97 -20.55
N ALA A 133 12.27 8.93 -21.11
CA ALA A 133 12.52 8.49 -22.47
C ALA A 133 12.02 9.52 -23.49
N ALA A 134 10.81 10.05 -23.30
CA ALA A 134 10.25 11.12 -24.14
C ALA A 134 11.15 12.37 -24.13
N ARG A 135 11.68 12.78 -22.97
CA ARG A 135 12.64 13.89 -22.85
C ARG A 135 14.00 13.65 -23.54
N LEU A 136 14.33 12.41 -23.89
CA LEU A 136 15.53 12.11 -24.68
C LEU A 136 15.29 12.21 -26.20
N VAL A 137 14.03 12.32 -26.61
CA VAL A 137 13.58 12.38 -28.02
C VAL A 137 12.78 13.67 -28.27
N GLU A 138 12.95 14.72 -27.43
CA GLU A 138 12.14 15.95 -27.46
C GLU A 138 12.03 16.62 -28.85
N GLN A 139 12.99 16.37 -29.75
CA GLN A 139 13.04 16.99 -31.07
C GLN A 139 11.95 16.49 -32.04
N ASP A 140 11.31 15.35 -31.77
CA ASP A 140 10.34 14.72 -32.69
C ASP A 140 8.89 14.64 -32.14
N LEU A 141 8.61 15.12 -30.93
CA LEU A 141 7.29 14.98 -30.31
C LEU A 141 6.33 16.08 -30.80
N SER A 142 5.14 15.67 -31.24
CA SER A 142 4.05 16.57 -31.61
C SER A 142 3.33 17.14 -30.38
N ALA A 143 2.46 18.14 -30.58
CA ALA A 143 1.61 18.67 -29.51
C ALA A 143 0.75 17.57 -28.85
N GLN A 144 0.23 16.64 -29.65
CA GLN A 144 -0.54 15.49 -29.17
C GLN A 144 0.32 14.54 -28.33
N ASP A 145 1.55 14.24 -28.75
CA ASP A 145 2.43 13.34 -28.00
C ASP A 145 2.79 13.94 -26.62
N TRP A 146 3.00 15.26 -26.57
CA TRP A 146 3.22 15.98 -25.30
C TRP A 146 1.97 15.98 -24.41
N TYR A 147 0.78 16.12 -25.00
CA TYR A 147 -0.47 16.01 -24.25
C TYR A 147 -0.67 14.59 -23.68
N ASP A 148 -0.48 13.55 -24.49
CA ASP A 148 -0.63 12.15 -24.08
C ASP A 148 0.37 11.81 -22.97
N LEU A 149 1.62 12.30 -23.09
CA LEU A 149 2.60 12.19 -22.01
C LEU A 149 2.15 12.89 -20.72
N GLY A 150 1.57 14.08 -20.83
CA GLY A 150 1.00 14.79 -19.68
C GLY A 150 -0.07 13.95 -18.97
N LEU A 151 -0.96 13.33 -19.75
CA LEU A 151 -2.03 12.47 -19.23
C LEU A 151 -1.49 11.27 -18.46
N GLU A 152 -0.45 10.61 -18.96
CA GLU A 152 0.20 9.50 -18.26
C GLU A 152 0.85 9.91 -16.94
N LEU A 153 1.24 11.19 -16.82
CA LEU A 153 2.00 11.70 -15.68
C LEU A 153 1.15 12.31 -14.58
N GLU A 154 -0.10 12.72 -14.85
CA GLU A 154 -0.90 13.56 -13.94
C GLU A 154 -0.93 13.03 -12.49
N VAL A 155 -1.09 11.71 -12.36
CA VAL A 155 -1.24 11.05 -11.07
C VAL A 155 0.12 10.76 -10.40
N ALA A 156 1.13 10.42 -11.20
CA ALA A 156 2.43 9.93 -10.72
C ALA A 156 3.49 11.02 -10.51
N ALA A 157 3.37 12.09 -11.29
CA ALA A 157 4.37 13.13 -11.53
C ALA A 157 3.66 14.43 -11.98
N PRO A 158 2.83 15.04 -11.11
CA PRO A 158 1.96 16.17 -11.49
C PRO A 158 2.73 17.43 -11.91
N ILE A 159 3.98 17.59 -11.46
CA ILE A 159 4.83 18.71 -11.89
C ILE A 159 5.26 18.47 -13.34
N GLU A 160 5.75 17.27 -13.64
CA GLU A 160 6.16 16.87 -14.98
C GLU A 160 4.99 16.82 -15.96
N ALA A 161 3.78 16.46 -15.50
CA ALA A 161 2.56 16.53 -16.28
C ALA A 161 2.24 17.96 -16.74
N ARG A 162 2.34 18.94 -15.82
CA ARG A 162 2.16 20.36 -16.16
C ARG A 162 3.18 20.83 -17.20
N ASP A 163 4.45 20.42 -17.06
CA ASP A 163 5.48 20.77 -18.03
C ASP A 163 5.17 20.18 -19.40
N ALA A 164 4.70 18.93 -19.47
CA ALA A 164 4.29 18.30 -20.72
C ALA A 164 3.11 19.04 -21.38
N TYR A 165 2.08 19.43 -20.61
CA TYR A 165 1.00 20.25 -21.15
C TYR A 165 1.44 21.62 -21.63
N ARG A 166 2.40 22.27 -20.94
CA ARG A 166 2.98 23.53 -21.42
C ARG A 166 3.69 23.34 -22.76
N ARG A 167 4.44 22.25 -22.94
CA ARG A 167 5.09 21.94 -24.22
C ARG A 167 4.07 21.65 -25.33
N ALA A 168 2.97 20.97 -25.01
CA ALA A 168 1.87 20.81 -25.96
C ALA A 168 1.31 22.18 -26.41
N LEU A 169 1.09 23.10 -25.47
CA LEU A 169 0.59 24.46 -25.76
C LEU A 169 1.60 25.38 -26.45
N GLU A 170 2.90 25.15 -26.28
CA GLU A 170 3.95 25.84 -27.04
C GLU A 170 3.96 25.42 -28.52
N LEU A 171 3.57 24.16 -28.82
CA LEU A 171 3.49 23.64 -30.18
C LEU A 171 2.14 23.90 -30.84
N ASP A 172 1.05 23.81 -30.07
CA ASP A 172 -0.31 24.18 -30.48
C ASP A 172 -1.02 24.97 -29.38
N ALA A 173 -1.04 26.29 -29.55
CA ALA A 173 -1.66 27.22 -28.62
C ALA A 173 -3.19 27.10 -28.53
N HIS A 174 -3.84 26.33 -29.41
CA HIS A 174 -5.30 26.12 -29.41
C HIS A 174 -5.69 24.71 -28.95
N HIS A 175 -4.75 23.94 -28.40
CA HIS A 175 -5.02 22.59 -27.93
C HIS A 175 -5.92 22.62 -26.68
N ALA A 176 -7.24 22.53 -26.89
CA ALA A 176 -8.25 22.69 -25.84
C ALA A 176 -8.06 21.72 -24.66
N ASP A 177 -7.78 20.43 -24.94
CA ASP A 177 -7.61 19.44 -23.86
C ASP A 177 -6.38 19.73 -22.97
N ALA A 178 -5.29 20.22 -23.55
CA ALA A 178 -4.10 20.62 -22.80
C ALA A 178 -4.38 21.84 -21.91
N HIS A 179 -5.18 22.79 -22.38
CA HIS A 179 -5.68 23.91 -21.58
C HIS A 179 -6.53 23.43 -20.39
N VAL A 180 -7.49 22.53 -20.63
CA VAL A 180 -8.38 22.00 -19.59
C VAL A 180 -7.58 21.25 -18.51
N ASN A 181 -6.68 20.35 -18.92
CA ASN A 181 -5.92 19.52 -17.99
C ASN A 181 -4.87 20.33 -17.22
N LEU A 182 -4.14 21.24 -17.88
CA LEU A 182 -3.23 22.16 -17.20
C LEU A 182 -3.97 23.07 -16.21
N GLY A 183 -5.11 23.62 -16.62
CA GLY A 183 -5.97 24.44 -15.76
C GLY A 183 -6.41 23.66 -14.51
N ARG A 184 -6.85 22.41 -14.68
CA ARG A 184 -7.23 21.54 -13.55
C ARG A 184 -6.06 21.29 -12.59
N LEU A 185 -4.88 20.94 -13.09
CA LEU A 185 -3.70 20.72 -12.24
C LEU A 185 -3.28 21.99 -11.49
N LEU A 186 -3.42 23.17 -12.10
CA LEU A 186 -3.15 24.45 -11.43
C LEU A 186 -4.19 24.75 -10.35
N HIS A 187 -5.47 24.50 -10.62
CA HIS A 187 -6.55 24.67 -9.66
C HIS A 187 -6.37 23.75 -8.45
N GLU A 188 -6.05 22.47 -8.65
CA GLU A 188 -5.78 21.51 -7.57
C GLU A 188 -4.59 21.94 -6.67
N GLN A 189 -3.67 22.76 -7.19
CA GLN A 189 -2.55 23.33 -6.46
C GLN A 189 -2.85 24.70 -5.83
N GLY A 190 -4.08 25.19 -5.97
CA GLY A 190 -4.51 26.49 -5.45
C GLY A 190 -4.12 27.69 -6.33
N LEU A 191 -3.55 27.46 -7.51
CA LEU A 191 -3.18 28.51 -8.48
C LEU A 191 -4.38 28.89 -9.36
N VAL A 192 -5.45 29.34 -8.72
CA VAL A 192 -6.77 29.56 -9.35
C VAL A 192 -6.72 30.60 -10.48
N GLU A 193 -5.94 31.67 -10.30
CA GLU A 193 -5.79 32.74 -11.29
C GLU A 193 -5.10 32.29 -12.58
N GLU A 194 -4.12 31.39 -12.47
CA GLU A 194 -3.46 30.79 -13.63
C GLU A 194 -4.40 29.79 -14.31
N ALA A 195 -5.11 28.97 -13.53
CA ALA A 195 -6.10 28.02 -14.04
C ALA A 195 -7.20 28.71 -14.86
N GLU A 196 -7.72 29.84 -14.36
CA GLU A 196 -8.76 30.60 -15.03
C GLU A 196 -8.34 31.09 -16.43
N ARG A 197 -7.08 31.45 -16.62
CA ARG A 197 -6.57 31.85 -17.95
C ARG A 197 -6.68 30.70 -18.95
N HIS A 198 -6.39 29.48 -18.50
CA HIS A 198 -6.51 28.30 -19.35
C HIS A 198 -7.98 27.92 -19.61
N TYR A 199 -8.90 28.14 -18.68
CA TYR A 199 -10.32 27.84 -18.87
C TYR A 199 -11.08 28.82 -19.77
N ARG A 200 -10.50 29.98 -20.04
CA ARG A 200 -11.13 31.05 -20.85
C ARG A 200 -10.74 31.01 -22.32
N LEU A 201 -9.84 30.11 -22.71
CA LEU A 201 -9.38 29.88 -24.09
C LEU A 201 -10.17 28.72 -24.70
#